data_AF-A0AB33G8N8-F1
#
_entry.id   AF-A0AB33G8N8-F1
#
_cell.length_a   1.000
_cell.length_b   1.000
_cell.length_c   1.000
_cell.angle_alpha   90.00
_cell.angle_beta   90.00
_cell.angle_gamma   90.00
#
_symmetry.space_group_name_H-M   'P 1'
#
loop_
_entity.id
_entity.type
_entity.pdbx_description
1 polymer ?
#
loop_
_entity_poly.entity_id
_entity_poly.type
_entity_poly.pdbx_seq_one_letter_code
_entity_poly.pdbx_strand_id
1 'polypeptide(L)'
;MVLISGALKGPYGDSRSGVTITMRSIKTSSTVLNLAKSQSVTDDTGRYSLNIEPGAYEVIVSVYGAQPERVGTIEVYTDSLPGTLNDFLRRPGESDITPEIVQTVDRLRADAALSADKSAASAAAAKQSEVNSGLNAGMLAAGRYRIPGTGAATTWVHLGTVNGLIQTGDTLRIEITGSAGYNGRTDQNGIATIVLRTGNGTGKVNTNGRAGMTIYQQSGVAPPILNAAFSEVAENKYEIYLQIGANTNRSFYVLEFESIASAQRIWTHVGVAKEPPPPNDMMLKFIKVWSDSSPIPKSGLDNNIVYRGDYGVGGSSKGFMAATTTDLMKACQAQGGGFVRNNSGTAGVPQFGAGVYARSEDTNTLIVASYQDANLFVLTCNDNSINNVKRNVIWGTANTTVDANGFIKKASPIIRLSSAPGLC
;
A
#
# COMPACT_ATOMS: atom_id res chain seq x y z
N MET A 1 -7.65 3.50 -68.40
CA MET A 1 -6.49 3.91 -69.22
C MET A 1 -5.59 4.88 -68.48
N VAL A 2 -4.30 4.56 -68.42
CA VAL A 2 -3.23 5.40 -67.87
C VAL A 2 -2.37 5.91 -69.02
N LEU A 3 -2.01 7.19 -68.99
CA LEU A 3 -1.17 7.82 -70.02
C LEU A 3 0.31 7.61 -69.70
N ILE A 4 1.01 6.88 -70.57
CA ILE A 4 2.46 6.75 -70.55
C ILE A 4 3.04 7.62 -71.67
N SER A 5 3.65 8.75 -71.30
CA SER A 5 4.17 9.72 -72.25
C SER A 5 5.48 10.32 -71.77
N GLY A 6 6.37 10.64 -72.70
CA GLY A 6 7.67 11.20 -72.39
C GLY A 6 8.55 11.28 -73.63
N ALA A 7 9.84 11.57 -73.44
CA ALA A 7 10.83 11.53 -74.51
C ALA A 7 11.80 10.37 -74.30
N LEU A 8 11.97 9.53 -75.32
CA LEU A 8 12.95 8.45 -75.32
C LEU A 8 14.33 9.03 -75.63
N LYS A 9 15.26 8.91 -74.68
CA LYS A 9 16.61 9.45 -74.78
C LYS A 9 17.64 8.32 -74.78
N GLY A 10 18.70 8.48 -75.56
CA GLY A 10 19.86 7.60 -75.54
C GLY A 10 20.72 7.77 -74.28
N PRO A 11 21.76 6.94 -74.10
CA PRO A 11 22.66 7.00 -72.94
C PRO A 11 23.44 8.32 -72.81
N TYR A 12 23.54 9.09 -73.91
CA TYR A 12 24.17 10.42 -73.94
C TYR A 12 23.16 11.59 -73.91
N GLY A 13 21.87 11.30 -73.73
CA GLY A 13 20.80 12.30 -73.62
C GLY A 13 20.14 12.72 -74.93
N ASP A 14 20.65 12.26 -76.07
CA ASP A 14 20.10 12.56 -77.40
C ASP A 14 18.71 11.94 -77.61
N SER A 15 17.81 12.67 -78.26
CA SER A 15 16.46 12.20 -78.61
C SER A 15 16.52 11.07 -79.64
N ARG A 16 15.75 9.99 -79.39
CA ARG A 16 15.63 8.86 -80.30
C ARG A 16 14.35 8.98 -81.13
N SER A 17 14.46 9.52 -82.36
CA SER A 17 13.36 9.60 -83.34
C SER A 17 13.16 8.28 -84.09
N GLY A 18 11.93 7.99 -84.52
CA GLY A 18 11.59 6.84 -85.37
C GLY A 18 11.63 5.49 -84.65
N VAL A 19 11.54 5.51 -83.33
CA VAL A 19 11.57 4.31 -82.50
C VAL A 19 10.15 3.87 -82.17
N THR A 20 9.82 2.62 -82.52
CA THR A 20 8.52 2.04 -82.19
C THR A 20 8.58 1.39 -80.81
N ILE A 21 7.81 1.93 -79.87
CA ILE A 21 7.59 1.35 -78.55
C ILE A 21 6.35 0.46 -78.63
N THR A 22 6.54 -0.84 -78.42
CA THR A 22 5.48 -1.85 -78.44
C THR A 22 5.26 -2.40 -77.03
N MET A 23 4.01 -2.39 -76.60
CA MET A 23 3.57 -2.98 -75.35
C MET A 23 2.90 -4.32 -75.63
N ARG A 24 3.46 -5.40 -75.07
CA ARG A 24 2.95 -6.77 -75.23
C ARG A 24 2.50 -7.31 -73.88
N SER A 25 1.23 -7.69 -73.73
CA SER A 25 0.72 -8.25 -72.45
C SER A 25 1.44 -9.56 -72.08
N ILE A 26 1.81 -9.72 -70.79
CA ILE A 26 2.56 -10.89 -70.27
C ILE A 26 1.63 -11.86 -69.53
N LYS A 27 0.73 -11.35 -68.69
CA LYS A 27 -0.28 -12.15 -67.98
C LYS A 27 -1.64 -11.88 -68.62
N THR A 28 -2.19 -12.89 -69.28
CA THR A 28 -3.57 -12.86 -69.78
C THR A 28 -4.54 -12.92 -68.60
N SER A 29 -4.86 -11.80 -67.97
CA SER A 29 -6.17 -11.69 -67.32
C SER A 29 -7.22 -11.67 -68.43
N SER A 30 -8.36 -12.31 -68.18
CA SER A 30 -9.30 -12.91 -69.15
C SER A 30 -10.02 -11.96 -70.13
N THR A 31 -9.42 -10.83 -70.52
CA THR A 31 -10.01 -9.87 -71.46
C THR A 31 -9.04 -9.36 -72.54
N VAL A 32 -7.74 -9.67 -72.46
CA VAL A 32 -6.76 -9.19 -73.46
C VAL A 32 -6.26 -10.35 -74.30
N LEU A 33 -6.92 -10.57 -75.44
CA LEU A 33 -6.40 -11.40 -76.52
C LEU A 33 -4.96 -10.97 -76.84
N ASN A 34 -4.09 -11.96 -77.05
CA ASN A 34 -2.69 -11.88 -77.48
C ASN A 34 -2.43 -11.10 -78.81
N LEU A 35 -3.37 -10.30 -79.31
CA LEU A 35 -3.27 -9.53 -80.57
C LEU A 35 -3.37 -8.01 -80.42
N ALA A 36 -3.75 -7.45 -79.27
CA ALA A 36 -3.81 -6.00 -79.09
C ALA A 36 -2.43 -5.42 -78.73
N LYS A 37 -1.56 -5.22 -79.73
CA LYS A 37 -0.30 -4.50 -79.56
C LYS A 37 -0.60 -3.00 -79.48
N SER A 38 -0.37 -2.39 -78.32
CA SER A 38 -0.35 -0.92 -78.22
C SER A 38 1.03 -0.43 -78.66
N GLN A 39 1.07 0.38 -79.72
CA GLN A 39 2.31 0.89 -80.30
C GLN A 39 2.26 2.41 -80.42
N SER A 40 3.39 3.05 -80.12
CA SER A 40 3.63 4.45 -80.45
C SER A 40 5.00 4.57 -81.05
N VAL A 41 5.10 5.34 -82.13
CA VAL A 41 6.37 5.71 -82.75
C VAL A 41 6.80 7.05 -82.16
N THR A 42 8.08 7.19 -81.82
CA THR A 42 8.61 8.47 -81.35
C THR A 42 8.73 9.48 -82.48
N ASP A 43 8.37 10.74 -82.21
CA ASP A 43 8.54 11.86 -83.14
C ASP A 43 10.01 12.31 -83.27
N ASP A 44 10.27 13.33 -84.10
CA ASP A 44 11.61 13.90 -84.34
C ASP A 44 12.29 14.46 -83.08
N THR A 45 11.54 14.67 -82.00
CA THR A 45 12.04 15.09 -80.69
C THR A 45 12.14 13.94 -79.69
N GLY A 46 11.86 12.71 -80.12
CA GLY A 46 11.88 11.49 -79.33
C GLY A 46 10.63 11.27 -78.48
N ARG A 47 9.56 12.05 -78.67
CA ARG A 47 8.36 11.98 -77.81
C ARG A 47 7.45 10.83 -78.20
N TYR A 48 6.91 10.15 -77.18
CA TYR A 48 5.90 9.10 -77.32
C TYR A 48 4.71 9.38 -76.41
N SER A 49 3.56 8.81 -76.76
CA SER A 49 2.33 8.90 -75.97
C SER A 49 1.49 7.65 -76.17
N LEU A 50 1.25 6.88 -75.11
CA LEU A 50 0.45 5.66 -75.14
C LEU A 50 -0.62 5.71 -74.04
N ASN A 51 -1.87 5.46 -74.42
CA ASN A 51 -2.94 5.18 -73.46
C ASN A 51 -3.03 3.67 -73.27
N ILE A 52 -2.73 3.20 -72.06
CA ILE A 52 -2.61 1.77 -71.75
C ILE A 52 -3.62 1.39 -70.67
N GLU A 53 -4.29 0.25 -70.83
CA GLU A 53 -5.18 -0.28 -69.79
C GLU A 53 -4.40 -0.98 -68.68
N PRO A 54 -4.90 -1.03 -67.43
CA PRO A 54 -4.23 -1.74 -66.34
C PRO A 54 -3.91 -3.20 -66.69
N GLY A 55 -2.66 -3.61 -66.44
CA GLY A 55 -2.14 -4.93 -66.80
C GLY A 55 -0.61 -5.01 -66.72
N ALA A 56 -0.09 -6.23 -66.85
CA ALA A 56 1.36 -6.48 -66.91
C ALA A 56 1.83 -6.57 -68.37
N TYR A 57 2.75 -5.69 -68.76
CA TYR A 57 3.22 -5.55 -70.14
C TYR A 57 4.74 -5.71 -70.23
N GLU A 58 5.17 -6.35 -71.29
CA GLU A 58 6.54 -6.39 -71.75
C GLU A 58 6.75 -5.25 -72.75
N VAL A 59 7.79 -4.47 -72.48
CA VAL A 59 8.15 -3.30 -73.27
C VAL A 59 9.21 -3.71 -74.29
N ILE A 60 8.84 -3.63 -75.56
CA ILE A 60 9.72 -3.92 -76.69
C ILE A 60 9.93 -2.64 -77.48
N VAL A 61 11.18 -2.32 -77.75
CA VAL A 61 11.57 -1.13 -78.51
C VAL A 61 12.23 -1.60 -79.80
N SER A 62 11.77 -1.10 -80.95
CA SER A 62 12.33 -1.49 -82.25
C SER A 62 12.55 -0.27 -83.14
N VAL A 63 13.67 -0.24 -83.86
CA VAL A 63 13.99 0.76 -84.88
C VAL A 63 13.83 0.13 -86.26
N TYR A 64 13.38 0.90 -87.25
CA TYR A 64 13.17 0.40 -88.61
C TYR A 64 14.45 -0.25 -89.18
N GLY A 65 14.38 -1.55 -89.49
CA GLY A 65 15.51 -2.35 -89.99
C GLY A 65 16.38 -3.04 -88.93
N ALA A 66 16.14 -2.82 -87.62
CA ALA A 66 16.88 -3.43 -86.52
C ALA A 66 16.09 -4.54 -85.82
N GLN A 67 16.79 -5.44 -85.13
CA GLN A 67 16.16 -6.45 -84.28
C GLN A 67 15.44 -5.78 -83.09
N PRO A 68 14.20 -6.18 -82.75
CA PRO A 68 13.50 -5.65 -81.58
C PRO A 68 14.24 -5.93 -80.27
N GLU A 69 14.42 -4.89 -79.45
CA GLU A 69 15.05 -4.98 -78.14
C GLU A 69 14.01 -5.04 -77.03
N ARG A 70 14.15 -6.01 -76.13
CA ARG A 70 13.29 -6.14 -74.95
C ARG A 70 13.87 -5.29 -73.82
N VAL A 71 13.20 -4.19 -73.50
CA VAL A 71 13.71 -3.18 -72.55
C VAL A 71 13.34 -3.50 -71.10
N GLY A 72 12.24 -4.22 -70.88
CA GLY A 72 11.83 -4.64 -69.54
C GLY A 72 10.36 -4.99 -69.46
N THR A 73 9.88 -5.14 -68.22
CA THR A 73 8.48 -5.40 -67.90
C THR A 73 7.95 -4.28 -67.03
N ILE A 74 6.72 -3.85 -67.27
CA ILE A 74 6.02 -2.84 -66.47
C ILE A 74 4.68 -3.40 -65.99
N GLU A 75 4.25 -2.97 -64.81
CA GLU A 75 2.90 -3.22 -64.30
C GLU A 75 2.16 -1.89 -64.19
N VAL A 76 0.97 -1.84 -64.79
CA VAL A 76 0.09 -0.67 -64.76
C VAL A 76 -1.13 -1.05 -63.91
N TYR A 77 -1.32 -0.36 -62.80
CA TYR A 77 -2.48 -0.54 -61.92
C TYR A 77 -3.59 0.48 -62.25
N THR A 78 -4.81 0.24 -61.75
CA THR A 78 -5.96 1.14 -61.94
C THR A 78 -5.75 2.54 -61.37
N ASP A 79 -4.95 2.66 -60.32
CA ASP A 79 -4.60 3.91 -59.62
C ASP A 79 -3.23 4.47 -60.04
N SER A 80 -2.58 3.88 -61.05
CA SER A 80 -1.29 4.36 -61.52
C SER A 80 -1.40 5.77 -62.12
N LEU A 81 -0.63 6.70 -61.56
CA LEU A 81 -0.51 8.06 -62.09
C LEU A 81 0.21 8.06 -63.45
N PRO A 82 -0.19 8.95 -64.40
CA PRO A 82 0.52 9.18 -65.65
C PRO A 82 2.01 9.48 -65.42
N GLY A 83 2.87 9.03 -66.34
CA GLY A 83 4.32 9.17 -66.18
C GLY A 83 5.10 8.74 -67.41
N THR A 84 6.43 8.79 -67.34
CA THR A 84 7.29 8.34 -68.43
C THR A 84 7.48 6.83 -68.39
N LEU A 85 7.77 6.22 -69.53
CA LEU A 85 8.11 4.79 -69.64
C LEU A 85 9.19 4.37 -68.64
N ASN A 86 10.20 5.23 -68.44
CA ASN A 86 11.28 4.97 -67.50
C ASN A 86 10.81 5.03 -66.03
N ASP A 87 9.82 5.86 -65.71
CA ASP A 87 9.20 5.86 -64.38
C ASP A 87 8.49 4.53 -64.11
N PHE A 88 7.78 3.99 -65.10
CA PHE A 88 7.13 2.68 -64.97
C PHE A 88 8.12 1.51 -64.95
N LEU A 89 9.26 1.61 -65.65
CA LEU A 89 10.33 0.61 -65.63
C LEU A 89 11.15 0.61 -64.34
N ARG A 90 11.17 1.73 -63.60
CA ARG A 90 11.90 1.86 -62.33
C ARG A 90 11.01 1.71 -61.10
N ARG A 91 9.69 1.67 -61.26
CA ARG A 91 8.77 1.42 -60.15
C ARG A 91 9.01 -0.01 -59.64
N PRO A 92 9.20 -0.18 -58.32
CA PRO A 92 9.27 -1.52 -57.74
C PRO A 92 7.93 -2.24 -58.00
N GLY A 93 8.00 -3.50 -58.46
CA GLY A 93 6.83 -4.32 -58.74
C GLY A 93 6.30 -5.05 -57.50
N GLU A 94 5.19 -5.78 -57.62
CA GLU A 94 4.65 -6.62 -56.52
C GLU A 94 5.68 -7.63 -55.98
N SER A 95 6.61 -8.10 -56.82
CA SER A 95 7.72 -8.99 -56.40
C SER A 95 8.75 -8.32 -55.50
N ASP A 96 8.81 -6.98 -55.49
CA ASP A 96 9.73 -6.20 -54.65
C ASP A 96 9.11 -5.87 -53.28
N ILE A 97 7.81 -6.13 -53.10
CA ILE A 97 7.13 -6.09 -51.79
C ILE A 97 7.39 -7.43 -51.10
N THR A 98 8.52 -7.53 -50.41
CA THR A 98 8.84 -8.73 -49.65
C THR A 98 7.95 -8.85 -48.41
N PRO A 99 7.69 -10.07 -47.91
CA PRO A 99 6.96 -10.27 -46.65
C PRO A 99 7.52 -9.45 -45.48
N GLU A 100 8.84 -9.23 -45.47
CA GLU A 100 9.54 -8.42 -44.45
C GLU A 100 9.16 -6.93 -44.52
N ILE A 101 8.94 -6.38 -45.72
CA ILE A 101 8.49 -4.99 -45.89
C ILE A 101 7.06 -4.84 -45.33
N VAL A 102 6.17 -5.79 -45.62
CA VAL A 102 4.80 -5.79 -45.08
C VAL A 102 4.80 -5.93 -43.56
N GLN A 103 5.58 -6.88 -43.02
CA GLN A 103 5.74 -7.04 -41.57
C GLN A 103 6.29 -5.77 -40.91
N THR A 104 7.20 -5.07 -41.56
CA THR A 104 7.74 -3.80 -41.05
C THR A 104 6.66 -2.72 -41.00
N VAL A 105 5.82 -2.61 -42.03
CA VAL A 105 4.70 -1.65 -42.06
C VAL A 105 3.65 -1.99 -40.99
N ASP A 106 3.30 -3.26 -40.81
CA ASP A 106 2.36 -3.68 -39.77
C ASP A 106 2.92 -3.46 -38.35
N ARG A 107 4.22 -3.72 -38.14
CA ARG A 107 4.89 -3.37 -36.89
C ARG A 107 4.86 -1.87 -36.65
N LEU A 108 5.18 -1.04 -37.64
CA LEU A 108 5.13 0.42 -37.52
C LEU A 108 3.70 0.90 -37.21
N ARG A 109 2.67 0.28 -37.81
CA ARG A 109 1.26 0.58 -37.49
C ARG A 109 0.93 0.21 -36.04
N ALA A 110 1.35 -0.96 -35.57
CA ALA A 110 1.13 -1.40 -34.20
C ALA A 110 1.86 -0.49 -33.19
N ASP A 111 3.12 -0.13 -33.45
CA ASP A 111 3.90 0.79 -32.63
C ASP A 111 3.27 2.19 -32.60
N ALA A 112 2.75 2.68 -33.73
CA ALA A 112 2.04 3.94 -33.82
C ALA A 112 0.73 3.93 -33.00
N ALA A 113 -0.05 2.85 -33.08
CA ALA A 113 -1.27 2.68 -32.27
C ALA A 113 -0.94 2.65 -30.77
N LEU A 114 0.09 1.89 -30.38
CA LEU A 114 0.55 1.84 -28.99
C LEU A 114 1.06 3.20 -28.49
N SER A 115 1.74 3.95 -29.35
CA SER A 115 2.20 5.30 -29.03
C SER A 115 1.03 6.28 -28.85
N ALA A 116 -0.01 6.16 -29.68
CA ALA A 116 -1.25 6.92 -29.54
C ALA A 116 -1.97 6.61 -28.23
N ASP A 117 -2.09 5.33 -27.85
CA ASP A 117 -2.69 4.90 -26.58
C ASP A 117 -1.91 5.43 -25.38
N LYS A 118 -0.58 5.34 -25.40
CA LYS A 118 0.29 5.92 -24.36
C LYS A 118 0.14 7.43 -24.26
N SER A 119 0.03 8.11 -25.40
CA SER A 119 -0.19 9.56 -25.46
C SER A 119 -1.55 9.95 -24.89
N ALA A 120 -2.61 9.20 -25.20
CA ALA A 120 -3.94 9.41 -24.63
C ALA A 120 -3.95 9.19 -23.11
N ALA A 121 -3.30 8.13 -22.62
CA ALA A 121 -3.15 7.88 -21.18
C ALA A 121 -2.35 8.99 -20.49
N SER A 122 -1.28 9.47 -21.11
CA SER A 122 -0.47 10.59 -20.61
C SER A 122 -1.28 11.88 -20.53
N ALA A 123 -2.08 12.20 -21.56
CA ALA A 123 -2.96 13.36 -21.58
C ALA A 123 -4.03 13.29 -20.47
N ALA A 124 -4.62 12.12 -20.24
CA ALA A 124 -5.57 11.91 -19.14
C ALA A 124 -4.91 12.11 -17.76
N ALA A 125 -3.71 11.57 -17.55
CA ALA A 125 -2.94 11.77 -16.32
C ALA A 125 -2.53 13.24 -16.11
N ALA A 126 -2.17 13.95 -17.19
CA ALA A 126 -1.88 15.38 -17.15
C ALA A 126 -3.12 16.19 -16.77
N LYS A 127 -4.30 15.88 -17.35
CA LYS A 127 -5.56 16.56 -16.97
C LYS A 127 -5.93 16.32 -15.51
N GLN A 128 -5.76 15.09 -15.03
CA GLN A 128 -5.99 14.78 -13.61
C GLN A 128 -5.01 15.53 -12.71
N SER A 129 -3.76 15.71 -13.13
CA SER A 129 -2.76 16.53 -12.41
C SER A 129 -3.13 18.01 -12.39
N GLU A 130 -3.62 18.57 -13.49
CA GLU A 130 -4.14 19.95 -13.56
C GLU A 130 -5.30 20.16 -12.57
N VAL A 131 -6.28 19.25 -12.58
CA VAL A 131 -7.42 19.27 -11.64
C VAL A 131 -6.93 19.16 -10.18
N ASN A 132 -5.98 18.26 -9.91
CA ASN A 132 -5.40 18.12 -8.57
C ASN A 132 -4.67 19.41 -8.14
N SER A 133 -3.97 20.08 -9.05
CA SER A 133 -3.28 21.34 -8.78
C SER A 133 -4.26 22.47 -8.44
N GLY A 134 -5.37 22.59 -9.17
CA GLY A 134 -6.43 23.56 -8.87
C GLY A 134 -7.13 23.32 -7.53
N LEU A 135 -7.43 22.06 -7.18
CA LEU A 135 -7.95 21.70 -5.86
C LEU A 135 -6.95 22.02 -4.75
N ASN A 136 -5.66 21.75 -4.97
CA ASN A 136 -4.60 22.10 -4.02
C ASN A 136 -4.53 23.62 -3.80
N ALA A 137 -4.69 24.46 -4.83
CA ALA A 137 -4.68 25.92 -4.66
C ALA A 137 -5.79 26.43 -3.70
N GLY A 138 -7.00 25.88 -3.79
CA GLY A 138 -8.10 26.21 -2.87
C GLY A 138 -7.86 25.68 -1.44
N MET A 139 -7.22 24.53 -1.31
CA MET A 139 -6.88 23.95 0.00
C MET A 139 -5.72 24.69 0.68
N LEU A 140 -4.74 25.15 -0.09
CA LEU A 140 -3.61 25.96 0.39
C LEU A 140 -4.11 27.23 1.05
N ALA A 141 -5.10 27.92 0.47
CA ALA A 141 -5.73 29.09 1.08
C ALA A 141 -6.39 28.78 2.45
N ALA A 142 -6.81 27.54 2.67
CA ALA A 142 -7.38 27.05 3.93
C ALA A 142 -6.35 26.41 4.88
N GLY A 143 -5.04 26.49 4.59
CA GLY A 143 -3.99 25.85 5.38
C GLY A 143 -4.04 24.32 5.38
N ARG A 144 -4.70 23.72 4.38
CA ARG A 144 -4.92 22.28 4.23
C ARG A 144 -4.12 21.73 3.06
N TYR A 145 -3.55 20.56 3.26
CA TYR A 145 -2.67 19.91 2.29
C TYR A 145 -3.10 18.46 2.09
N ARG A 146 -3.02 17.98 0.85
CA ARG A 146 -3.40 16.60 0.53
C ARG A 146 -2.22 15.65 0.70
N ILE A 147 -2.46 14.50 1.32
CA ILE A 147 -1.51 13.38 1.29
C ILE A 147 -1.75 12.60 0.00
N PRO A 148 -0.70 12.23 -0.75
CA PRO A 148 -0.81 11.38 -1.92
C PRO A 148 -1.61 10.11 -1.62
N GLY A 149 -2.53 9.79 -2.53
CA GLY A 149 -3.25 8.52 -2.45
C GLY A 149 -2.32 7.35 -2.76
N THR A 150 -2.59 6.20 -2.16
CA THR A 150 -1.86 4.95 -2.41
C THR A 150 -2.79 3.90 -3.01
N GLY A 151 -2.25 3.06 -3.89
CA GLY A 151 -2.93 1.88 -4.41
C GLY A 151 -2.86 0.70 -3.43
N ALA A 152 -2.77 -0.52 -3.94
CA ALA A 152 -2.70 -1.72 -3.11
C ALA A 152 -1.39 -1.89 -2.30
N ALA A 153 -0.38 -1.06 -2.53
CA ALA A 153 0.91 -1.10 -1.85
C ALA A 153 1.10 0.09 -0.88
N THR A 154 1.96 -0.11 0.12
CA THR A 154 2.43 1.00 0.97
C THR A 154 3.38 1.88 0.17
N THR A 155 3.52 3.15 0.54
CA THR A 155 4.32 4.10 -0.24
C THR A 155 5.00 5.09 0.67
N TRP A 156 6.30 5.30 0.47
CA TRP A 156 7.03 6.41 1.09
C TRP A 156 6.68 7.71 0.39
N VAL A 157 6.42 8.74 1.19
CA VAL A 157 6.01 10.07 0.73
C VAL A 157 6.94 11.09 1.36
N HIS A 158 7.51 11.97 0.54
CA HIS A 158 8.08 13.21 1.05
C HIS A 158 6.92 14.17 1.34
N LEU A 159 6.57 14.33 2.61
CA LEU A 159 5.40 15.12 3.02
C LEU A 159 5.63 16.61 2.71
N GLY A 160 6.81 17.09 3.08
CA GLY A 160 7.25 18.45 2.82
C GLY A 160 8.47 18.83 3.65
N THR A 161 8.84 20.10 3.51
CA THR A 161 10.04 20.69 4.10
C THR A 161 9.67 21.85 5.02
N VAL A 162 10.17 21.84 6.24
CA VAL A 162 10.16 22.98 7.16
C VAL A 162 11.38 23.84 6.89
N ASN A 163 11.20 25.14 6.73
CA ASN A 163 12.23 26.14 6.48
C ASN A 163 12.23 27.15 7.63
N GLY A 164 13.31 27.15 8.43
CA GLY A 164 13.53 28.19 9.45
C GLY A 164 12.86 27.93 10.79
N LEU A 165 12.72 26.66 11.21
CA LEU A 165 12.31 26.34 12.58
C LEU A 165 13.55 26.45 13.50
N ILE A 166 13.65 27.52 14.27
CA ILE A 166 14.88 27.92 14.97
C ILE A 166 15.08 27.18 16.31
N GLN A 167 16.31 27.19 16.83
CA GLN A 167 16.74 26.48 18.04
C GLN A 167 16.36 27.19 19.35
N THR A 168 15.08 27.50 19.54
CA THR A 168 14.53 28.20 20.72
C THR A 168 13.42 27.42 21.43
N GLY A 169 13.26 26.13 21.12
CA GLY A 169 12.10 25.36 21.59
C GLY A 169 10.84 25.60 20.75
N ASP A 170 11.02 26.04 19.50
CA ASP A 170 9.93 26.19 18.54
C ASP A 170 9.24 24.84 18.31
N THR A 171 7.92 24.88 18.12
CA THR A 171 7.12 23.67 17.97
C THR A 171 6.17 23.81 16.79
N LEU A 172 6.30 22.89 15.84
CA LEU A 172 5.38 22.71 14.73
C LEU A 172 4.54 21.47 14.98
N ARG A 173 3.22 21.60 14.87
CA ARG A 173 2.30 20.47 14.90
C ARG A 173 1.73 20.24 13.51
N ILE A 174 1.69 18.98 13.09
CA ILE A 174 1.04 18.55 11.84
C ILE A 174 -0.03 17.54 12.21
N GLU A 175 -1.29 17.86 11.95
CA GLU A 175 -2.40 16.94 12.17
C GLU A 175 -2.83 16.33 10.84
N ILE A 176 -2.79 15.02 10.76
CA ILE A 176 -3.21 14.21 9.63
C ILE A 176 -4.58 13.60 9.93
N THR A 177 -5.52 13.81 9.02
CA THR A 177 -6.84 13.19 9.02
C THR A 177 -6.93 12.16 7.90
N GLY A 178 -7.38 10.96 8.23
CA GLY A 178 -7.50 9.82 7.30
C GLY A 178 -6.48 8.74 7.59
N SER A 179 -6.76 7.52 7.12
CA SER A 179 -5.94 6.33 7.39
C SER A 179 -5.90 5.40 6.19
N ALA A 180 -5.16 4.30 6.31
CA ALA A 180 -5.14 3.22 5.34
C ALA A 180 -6.45 2.41 5.36
N GLY A 181 -6.94 2.06 4.16
CA GLY A 181 -8.20 1.34 3.96
C GLY A 181 -9.29 2.19 3.32
N TYR A 182 -10.16 1.56 2.52
CA TYR A 182 -11.23 2.22 1.76
C TYR A 182 -12.65 1.91 2.27
N ASN A 183 -12.79 1.12 3.35
CA ASN A 183 -14.11 0.75 3.88
C ASN A 183 -14.54 1.76 4.95
N GLY A 184 -15.82 2.11 4.97
CA GLY A 184 -16.43 3.00 5.98
C GLY A 184 -16.63 2.34 7.35
N ARG A 185 -15.63 1.62 7.86
CA ARG A 185 -15.67 0.97 9.18
C ARG A 185 -14.98 1.85 10.22
N THR A 186 -15.48 1.85 11.45
CA THR A 186 -14.90 2.65 12.54
C THR A 186 -13.46 2.25 12.87
N ASP A 187 -13.08 1.01 12.59
CA ASP A 187 -11.73 0.49 12.76
C ASP A 187 -10.74 0.97 11.68
N GLN A 188 -11.23 1.58 10.59
CA GLN A 188 -10.40 2.22 9.55
C GLN A 188 -10.35 3.75 9.67
N ASN A 189 -11.08 4.32 10.63
CA ASN A 189 -10.89 5.72 10.99
C ASN A 189 -9.50 5.90 11.60
N GLY A 190 -8.81 6.97 11.22
CA GLY A 190 -7.51 7.27 11.82
C GLY A 190 -7.16 8.75 11.77
N ILE A 191 -6.43 9.14 12.80
CA ILE A 191 -5.86 10.47 12.97
C ILE A 191 -4.42 10.30 13.47
N ALA A 192 -3.51 11.11 12.95
CA ALA A 192 -2.15 11.18 13.45
C ALA A 192 -1.75 12.63 13.72
N THR A 193 -1.05 12.87 14.82
CA THR A 193 -0.45 14.16 15.14
C THR A 193 1.06 13.97 15.17
N ILE A 194 1.76 14.69 14.32
CA ILE A 194 3.21 14.81 14.34
C ILE A 194 3.55 16.09 15.09
N VAL A 195 4.43 15.99 16.07
CA VAL A 195 4.98 17.14 16.79
C VAL A 195 6.47 17.18 16.51
N LEU A 196 6.91 18.25 15.88
CA LEU A 196 8.31 18.60 15.72
C LEU A 196 8.66 19.69 16.72
N ARG A 197 9.67 19.45 17.55
CA ARG A 197 10.16 20.43 18.52
C ARG A 197 11.68 20.59 18.40
N THR A 198 12.15 21.83 18.34
CA THR A 198 13.58 22.13 18.35
C THR A 198 14.13 22.19 19.77
N GLY A 199 15.44 21.98 19.91
CA GLY A 199 16.17 22.19 21.14
C GLY A 199 16.43 23.68 21.42
N ASN A 200 17.27 23.94 22.41
CA ASN A 200 17.70 25.28 22.83
C ASN A 200 19.19 25.53 22.53
N GLY A 201 19.79 24.80 21.57
CA GLY A 201 21.25 24.64 21.50
C GLY A 201 21.86 24.74 20.10
N THR A 202 23.11 25.21 20.06
CA THR A 202 23.99 25.34 18.89
C THR A 202 24.56 24.01 18.40
N GLY A 203 23.83 22.89 18.56
CA GLY A 203 24.28 21.56 18.11
C GLY A 203 24.55 21.56 16.60
N LYS A 204 25.43 20.69 16.10
CA LYS A 204 25.60 20.56 14.64
C LYS A 204 24.31 20.03 14.01
N VAL A 205 24.08 20.37 12.74
CA VAL A 205 22.99 19.79 11.94
C VAL A 205 22.97 18.27 12.09
N ASN A 206 21.77 17.67 12.20
CA ASN A 206 21.57 16.23 12.42
C ASN A 206 22.16 15.66 13.73
N THR A 207 22.24 16.45 14.79
CA THR A 207 22.64 15.94 16.13
C THR A 207 21.41 15.65 16.99
N ASN A 208 21.42 14.51 17.68
CA ASN A 208 20.41 14.18 18.69
C ASN A 208 20.26 15.30 19.74
N GLY A 209 19.03 15.72 19.99
CA GLY A 209 18.70 16.83 20.91
C GLY A 209 18.61 18.21 20.25
N ARG A 210 18.98 18.34 18.96
CA ARG A 210 18.79 19.57 18.17
C ARG A 210 17.35 19.73 17.67
N ALA A 211 16.73 18.65 17.25
CA ALA A 211 15.30 18.57 17.02
C ALA A 211 14.81 17.15 17.28
N GLY A 212 13.54 17.01 17.64
CA GLY A 212 12.89 15.73 17.83
C GLY A 212 11.52 15.71 17.19
N MET A 213 11.18 14.58 16.56
CA MET A 213 9.87 14.34 16.00
C MET A 213 9.16 13.23 16.77
N THR A 214 7.97 13.52 17.27
CA THR A 214 7.09 12.54 17.93
C THR A 214 5.81 12.39 17.14
N ILE A 215 5.39 11.16 16.89
CA ILE A 215 4.17 10.84 16.15
C ILE A 215 3.19 10.17 17.11
N TYR A 216 2.08 10.85 17.38
CA TYR A 216 0.91 10.31 18.06
C TYR A 216 -0.07 9.82 17.02
N GLN A 217 -0.63 8.62 17.18
CA GLN A 217 -1.62 8.13 16.23
C GLN A 217 -2.64 7.20 16.85
N GLN A 218 -3.87 7.34 16.37
CA GLN A 218 -5.02 6.51 16.70
C GLN A 218 -5.59 5.91 15.40
N SER A 219 -5.89 4.61 15.42
CA SER A 219 -6.53 3.87 14.33
C SER A 219 -7.02 2.53 14.86
N GLY A 220 -7.99 1.86 14.22
CA GLY A 220 -8.49 0.54 14.63
C GLY A 220 -7.89 -0.68 13.93
N VAL A 221 -7.21 -0.58 12.78
CA VAL A 221 -6.55 -1.74 12.15
C VAL A 221 -5.15 -1.36 11.66
N ALA A 222 -5.08 -0.35 10.80
CA ALA A 222 -3.83 0.13 10.22
C ALA A 222 -3.63 1.61 10.56
N PRO A 223 -2.52 2.00 11.22
CA PRO A 223 -2.28 3.39 11.54
C PRO A 223 -2.15 4.27 10.29
N PRO A 224 -2.45 5.58 10.37
CA PRO A 224 -2.25 6.50 9.25
C PRO A 224 -0.80 6.52 8.75
N ILE A 225 0.16 6.35 9.67
CA ILE A 225 1.59 6.36 9.40
C ILE A 225 2.18 5.02 9.83
N LEU A 226 2.73 4.27 8.88
CA LEU A 226 3.39 2.99 9.13
C LEU A 226 4.82 3.17 9.63
N ASN A 227 5.53 4.14 9.03
CA ASN A 227 6.89 4.47 9.37
C ASN A 227 7.18 5.94 9.03
N ALA A 228 8.27 6.50 9.53
CA ALA A 228 8.63 7.88 9.29
C ALA A 228 10.14 8.06 9.23
N ALA A 229 10.55 9.10 8.54
CA ALA A 229 11.92 9.57 8.55
C ALA A 229 11.99 11.10 8.66
N PHE A 230 13.03 11.57 9.32
CA PHE A 230 13.21 12.96 9.72
C PHE A 230 14.68 13.32 9.66
N SER A 231 15.02 14.31 8.83
CA SER A 231 16.39 14.75 8.57
C SER A 231 16.47 16.28 8.52
N GLU A 232 17.53 16.84 9.07
CA GLU A 232 17.88 18.25 8.98
C GLU A 232 18.88 18.38 7.82
N VAL A 233 18.39 18.83 6.67
CA VAL A 233 19.19 18.88 5.43
C VAL A 233 20.08 20.12 5.36
N ALA A 234 19.72 21.16 6.12
CA ALA A 234 20.51 22.37 6.34
C ALA A 234 20.08 22.98 7.68
N GLU A 235 20.84 23.95 8.19
CA GLU A 235 20.54 24.59 9.47
C GLU A 235 19.08 25.06 9.54
N ASN A 236 18.33 24.56 10.54
CA ASN A 236 16.92 24.90 10.77
C ASN A 236 15.99 24.52 9.61
N LYS A 237 16.43 23.62 8.72
CA LYS A 237 15.67 23.13 7.57
C LYS A 237 15.49 21.63 7.67
N TYR A 238 14.24 21.19 7.76
CA TYR A 238 13.88 19.81 8.07
C TYR A 238 13.01 19.19 7.00
N GLU A 239 13.33 17.98 6.57
CA GLU A 239 12.51 17.18 5.67
C GLU A 239 11.77 16.09 6.45
N ILE A 240 10.49 15.94 6.15
CA ILE A 240 9.61 14.96 6.80
C ILE A 240 9.14 13.95 5.76
N TYR A 241 9.43 12.69 6.04
CA TYR A 241 9.07 11.55 5.21
C TYR A 241 8.15 10.62 5.98
N LEU A 242 7.10 10.13 5.34
CA LEU A 242 6.12 9.21 5.94
C LEU A 242 5.90 8.02 5.02
N GLN A 243 5.86 6.83 5.59
CA GLN A 243 5.36 5.64 4.90
C GLN A 243 3.86 5.52 5.15
N ILE A 244 3.08 5.74 4.10
CA ILE A 244 1.62 5.71 4.14
C ILE A 244 1.14 4.30 3.76
N GLY A 245 0.11 3.82 4.44
CA GLY A 245 -0.45 2.49 4.21
C GLY A 245 -1.18 2.36 2.89
N ALA A 246 -1.39 1.12 2.45
CA ALA A 246 -2.12 0.82 1.22
C ALA A 246 -3.56 1.34 1.25
N ASN A 247 -4.11 1.65 0.08
CA ASN A 247 -5.48 2.11 -0.11
C ASN A 247 -5.83 3.37 0.69
N THR A 248 -4.86 4.25 0.91
CA THR A 248 -5.10 5.55 1.53
C THR A 248 -5.60 6.49 0.45
N ASN A 249 -6.74 7.13 0.67
CA ASN A 249 -7.29 8.08 -0.29
C ASN A 249 -7.94 9.27 0.42
N ARG A 250 -7.83 10.45 -0.19
CA ARG A 250 -8.35 11.72 0.35
C ARG A 250 -8.00 11.93 1.83
N SER A 251 -6.78 11.57 2.20
CA SER A 251 -6.21 11.95 3.49
C SER A 251 -5.58 13.33 3.37
N PHE A 252 -5.71 14.10 4.44
CA PHE A 252 -5.31 15.50 4.47
C PHE A 252 -4.47 15.77 5.71
N TYR A 253 -3.72 16.87 5.68
CA TYR A 253 -3.09 17.38 6.87
C TYR A 253 -3.19 18.90 6.95
N VAL A 254 -3.15 19.38 8.18
CA VAL A 254 -3.05 20.80 8.52
C VAL A 254 -1.79 21.02 9.33
N LEU A 255 -1.23 22.23 9.23
CA LEU A 255 -0.14 22.68 10.07
C LEU A 255 -0.69 23.65 11.11
N GLU A 256 -0.26 23.44 12.35
CA GLU A 256 -0.51 24.33 13.45
C GLU A 256 0.83 24.89 13.95
N PHE A 257 0.89 26.22 13.90
CA PHE A 257 1.98 27.05 14.39
C PHE A 257 1.33 28.31 14.99
N GLU A 258 2.09 29.37 15.26
CA GLU A 258 1.55 30.63 15.80
C GLU A 258 0.34 31.17 15.02
N SER A 259 0.34 31.01 13.70
CA SER A 259 -0.78 31.30 12.81
C SER A 259 -0.66 30.48 11.53
N ILE A 260 -1.75 30.36 10.78
CA ILE A 260 -1.75 29.72 9.45
C ILE A 260 -0.75 30.40 8.51
N ALA A 261 -0.69 31.74 8.53
CA ALA A 261 0.25 32.50 7.71
C ALA A 261 1.72 32.21 8.08
N SER A 262 2.02 32.09 9.38
CA SER A 262 3.36 31.70 9.83
C SER A 262 3.69 30.25 9.48
N ALA A 263 2.73 29.33 9.60
CA ALA A 263 2.90 27.94 9.19
C ALA A 263 3.19 27.82 7.69
N GLN A 264 2.45 28.53 6.84
CA GLN A 264 2.66 28.57 5.39
C GLN A 264 4.00 29.18 4.99
N ARG A 265 4.51 30.14 5.77
CA ARG A 265 5.82 30.77 5.52
C ARG A 265 6.97 29.79 5.73
N ILE A 266 6.87 28.96 6.76
CA ILE A 266 7.92 27.98 7.09
C ILE A 266 7.70 26.64 6.39
N TRP A 267 6.53 26.36 5.82
CA TRP A 267 6.23 25.06 5.21
C TRP A 267 6.23 25.08 3.69
N THR A 268 7.00 24.17 3.09
CA THR A 268 6.92 23.85 1.67
C THR A 268 6.31 22.47 1.49
N HIS A 269 5.09 22.41 0.97
CA HIS A 269 4.43 21.17 0.61
C HIS A 269 5.13 20.50 -0.58
N VAL A 270 5.42 19.21 -0.46
CA VAL A 270 5.97 18.41 -1.56
C VAL A 270 4.94 17.38 -2.02
N GLY A 271 4.51 16.48 -1.13
CA GLY A 271 3.40 15.57 -1.40
C GLY A 271 3.63 14.67 -2.62
N VAL A 272 4.82 14.09 -2.78
CA VAL A 272 5.12 13.14 -3.87
C VAL A 272 5.56 11.80 -3.30
N ALA A 273 5.15 10.72 -3.98
CA ALA A 273 5.68 9.38 -3.73
C ALA A 273 7.18 9.37 -4.01
N LYS A 274 7.96 8.75 -3.13
CA LYS A 274 9.42 8.67 -3.22
C LYS A 274 9.88 7.24 -2.89
N GLU A 275 11.00 6.86 -3.49
CA GLU A 275 11.86 5.76 -3.03
C GLU A 275 12.26 5.96 -1.55
N PRO A 276 12.73 4.92 -0.82
CA PRO A 276 12.94 5.00 0.62
C PRO A 276 13.78 6.23 1.02
N PRO A 277 13.43 6.88 2.14
CA PRO A 277 14.06 8.12 2.56
C PRO A 277 15.55 7.91 2.92
N PRO A 278 16.34 8.99 2.96
CA PRO A 278 17.70 8.93 3.52
C PRO A 278 17.68 8.42 4.97
N PRO A 279 18.81 7.90 5.49
CA PRO A 279 18.92 7.39 6.86
C PRO A 279 18.43 8.40 7.91
N ASN A 280 17.79 7.88 8.96
CA ASN A 280 17.32 8.70 10.09
C ASN A 280 18.48 9.04 11.02
N ASP A 281 18.94 10.29 10.97
CA ASP A 281 20.06 10.76 11.79
C ASP A 281 19.60 11.48 13.09
N MET A 282 18.29 11.60 13.32
CA MET A 282 17.72 12.37 14.44
C MET A 282 16.68 11.60 15.26
N MET A 283 16.33 12.14 16.43
CA MET A 283 15.37 11.55 17.36
C MET A 283 13.96 11.47 16.75
N LEU A 284 13.48 10.24 16.57
CA LEU A 284 12.14 9.92 16.12
C LEU A 284 11.48 8.93 17.09
N LYS A 285 10.26 9.25 17.55
CA LYS A 285 9.48 8.37 18.41
C LYS A 285 8.05 8.22 17.92
N PHE A 286 7.60 6.97 17.83
CA PHE A 286 6.18 6.65 17.66
C PHE A 286 5.53 6.43 19.02
N ILE A 287 4.40 7.09 19.26
CA ILE A 287 3.52 6.89 20.40
C ILE A 287 2.16 6.47 19.85
N LYS A 288 1.85 5.19 19.95
CA LYS A 288 0.57 4.63 19.51
C LYS A 288 -0.45 4.82 20.63
N VAL A 289 -1.47 5.64 20.40
CA VAL A 289 -2.60 5.85 21.32
C VAL A 289 -3.74 4.98 20.80
N TRP A 290 -3.84 3.76 21.31
CA TRP A 290 -4.91 2.84 20.93
C TRP A 290 -5.98 2.79 22.01
N SER A 291 -7.23 3.03 21.61
CA SER A 291 -8.43 2.73 22.38
C SER A 291 -9.06 1.43 21.88
N ASP A 292 -9.85 0.78 22.74
CA ASP A 292 -10.74 -0.37 22.52
C ASP A 292 -10.16 -1.77 22.80
N SER A 293 -8.92 -2.12 22.42
CA SER A 293 -8.46 -3.52 22.60
C SER A 293 -6.97 -3.75 22.88
N SER A 294 -6.15 -2.71 22.94
CA SER A 294 -4.73 -2.84 23.27
C SER A 294 -4.42 -2.00 24.51
N PRO A 295 -4.39 -2.59 25.73
CA PRO A 295 -3.92 -1.86 26.90
C PRO A 295 -2.49 -1.32 26.63
N ILE A 296 -2.20 -0.13 27.15
CA ILE A 296 -0.88 0.50 26.99
C ILE A 296 0.19 -0.49 27.48
N PRO A 297 1.26 -0.75 26.71
CA PRO A 297 2.32 -1.65 27.17
C PRO A 297 2.87 -1.18 28.52
N LYS A 298 2.92 -2.08 29.52
CA LYS A 298 3.42 -1.74 30.87
C LYS A 298 4.87 -1.28 30.89
N SER A 299 5.63 -1.50 29.81
CA SER A 299 7.05 -1.19 29.71
C SER A 299 7.42 0.30 29.81
N GLY A 300 6.44 1.22 29.89
CA GLY A 300 6.68 2.65 30.04
C GLY A 300 5.73 3.38 31.00
N LEU A 301 5.02 2.64 31.86
CA LEU A 301 4.14 3.21 32.88
C LEU A 301 4.71 2.87 34.26
N ASP A 302 4.48 3.76 35.24
CA ASP A 302 4.79 3.45 36.64
C ASP A 302 4.09 2.13 37.03
N ASN A 303 4.76 1.29 37.80
CA ASN A 303 4.30 -0.05 38.24
C ASN A 303 3.00 -0.05 39.09
N ASN A 304 2.27 1.07 39.12
CA ASN A 304 1.08 1.32 39.91
C ASN A 304 -0.24 1.16 39.13
N ILE A 305 -0.19 0.79 37.85
CA ILE A 305 -1.40 0.61 37.01
C ILE A 305 -1.79 -0.87 36.92
N VAL A 306 -3.03 -1.18 37.31
CA VAL A 306 -3.65 -2.52 37.27
C VAL A 306 -4.59 -2.60 36.07
N TYR A 307 -4.35 -3.55 35.15
CA TYR A 307 -5.24 -3.87 34.03
C TYR A 307 -6.28 -4.93 34.39
N ARG A 308 -7.31 -5.05 33.56
CA ARG A 308 -8.26 -6.16 33.63
C ARG A 308 -7.50 -7.49 33.54
N GLY A 309 -7.70 -8.36 34.53
CA GLY A 309 -7.04 -9.66 34.66
C GLY A 309 -5.77 -9.64 35.50
N ASP A 310 -5.13 -8.49 35.70
CA ASP A 310 -3.98 -8.39 36.59
C ASP A 310 -4.41 -8.74 38.01
N TYR A 311 -3.70 -9.68 38.63
CA TYR A 311 -4.02 -10.16 39.97
C TYR A 311 -5.48 -10.63 40.14
N GLY A 312 -6.15 -11.00 39.03
CA GLY A 312 -7.56 -11.39 38.98
C GLY A 312 -8.56 -10.23 39.12
N VAL A 313 -8.12 -8.97 39.06
CA VAL A 313 -9.01 -7.80 39.13
C VAL A 313 -9.74 -7.62 37.79
N GLY A 314 -11.07 -7.66 37.80
CA GLY A 314 -11.91 -7.46 36.59
C GLY A 314 -11.85 -8.59 35.54
N GLY A 315 -11.13 -9.68 35.83
CA GLY A 315 -11.03 -10.87 34.98
C GLY A 315 -10.95 -12.15 35.83
N SER A 316 -10.68 -13.29 35.20
CA SER A 316 -10.52 -14.55 35.94
C SER A 316 -9.21 -14.58 36.71
N SER A 317 -9.25 -14.99 37.98
CA SER A 317 -8.06 -15.20 38.81
C SER A 317 -7.20 -16.37 38.32
N LYS A 318 -5.92 -16.39 38.69
CA LYS A 318 -5.04 -17.53 38.45
C LYS A 318 -5.49 -18.74 39.28
N GLY A 319 -5.53 -19.91 38.63
CA GLY A 319 -5.77 -21.20 39.28
C GLY A 319 -4.46 -21.89 39.66
N PHE A 320 -4.34 -22.34 40.90
CA PHE A 320 -3.22 -23.15 41.40
C PHE A 320 -3.59 -24.63 41.49
N MET A 321 -2.57 -25.49 41.51
CA MET A 321 -2.70 -26.94 41.72
C MET A 321 -1.88 -27.36 42.95
N ALA A 322 -1.94 -26.58 44.02
CA ALA A 322 -1.15 -26.83 45.21
C ALA A 322 -1.75 -28.00 46.00
N ALA A 323 -0.93 -29.00 46.33
CA ALA A 323 -1.37 -30.15 47.13
C ALA A 323 -1.37 -29.84 48.64
N THR A 324 -0.47 -28.97 49.09
CA THR A 324 -0.34 -28.58 50.50
C THR A 324 -0.62 -27.09 50.70
N THR A 325 -0.97 -26.70 51.93
CA THR A 325 -1.17 -25.29 52.27
C THR A 325 0.10 -24.47 52.18
N THR A 326 1.25 -25.09 52.46
CA THR A 326 2.57 -24.48 52.27
C THR A 326 2.80 -24.14 50.81
N ASP A 327 2.55 -25.07 49.90
CA ASP A 327 2.73 -24.84 48.46
C ASP A 327 1.74 -23.80 47.94
N LEU A 328 0.50 -23.81 48.44
CA LEU A 328 -0.50 -22.82 48.08
C LEU A 328 -0.08 -21.42 48.51
N MET A 329 0.38 -21.25 49.75
CA MET A 329 0.84 -19.95 50.26
C MET A 329 2.07 -19.45 49.50
N LYS A 330 3.05 -20.33 49.19
CA LYS A 330 4.21 -19.97 48.36
C LYS A 330 3.80 -19.57 46.94
N ALA A 331 2.84 -20.26 46.35
CA ALA A 331 2.32 -19.93 45.02
C ALA A 331 1.61 -18.57 45.00
N CYS A 332 0.84 -18.26 46.05
CA CYS A 332 0.22 -16.95 46.22
C CYS A 332 1.28 -15.85 46.42
N GLN A 333 2.30 -16.09 47.24
CA GLN A 333 3.40 -15.16 47.48
C GLN A 333 4.17 -14.82 46.19
N ALA A 334 4.40 -15.82 45.33
CA ALA A 334 5.04 -15.63 44.04
C ALA A 334 4.19 -14.85 43.03
N GLN A 335 2.85 -14.91 43.13
CA GLN A 335 1.95 -14.12 42.30
C GLN A 335 1.90 -12.65 42.71
N GLY A 336 2.04 -12.36 44.00
CA GLY A 336 1.70 -11.06 44.59
C GLY A 336 0.20 -10.98 44.97
N GLY A 337 -0.16 -9.94 45.73
CA GLY A 337 -1.52 -9.76 46.24
C GLY A 337 -2.58 -9.80 45.13
N GLY A 338 -3.73 -10.41 45.39
CA GLY A 338 -4.77 -10.58 44.36
C GLY A 338 -5.79 -11.67 44.65
N PHE A 339 -6.68 -11.89 43.68
CA PHE A 339 -7.61 -12.99 43.65
C PHE A 339 -6.91 -14.27 43.23
N VAL A 340 -7.24 -15.38 43.89
CA VAL A 340 -6.65 -16.69 43.70
C VAL A 340 -7.71 -17.78 43.79
N ARG A 341 -7.42 -18.94 43.20
CA ARG A 341 -8.22 -20.15 43.39
C ARG A 341 -7.29 -21.36 43.41
N ASN A 342 -7.51 -22.28 44.35
CA ASN A 342 -6.84 -23.58 44.30
C ASN A 342 -7.77 -24.62 43.69
N ASN A 343 -7.30 -25.31 42.66
CA ASN A 343 -8.07 -26.34 41.95
C ASN A 343 -7.75 -27.76 42.43
N SER A 344 -6.83 -27.90 43.38
CA SER A 344 -6.50 -29.17 44.04
C SER A 344 -7.11 -29.23 45.44
N GLY A 345 -7.39 -30.43 45.93
CA GLY A 345 -7.84 -30.65 47.31
C GLY A 345 -6.67 -30.45 48.27
N THR A 346 -6.77 -29.46 49.16
CA THR A 346 -5.72 -29.13 50.13
C THR A 346 -6.29 -29.12 51.53
N ALA A 347 -5.59 -29.75 52.48
CA ALA A 347 -6.06 -29.81 53.86
C ALA A 347 -6.28 -28.41 54.45
N GLY A 348 -7.53 -28.09 54.82
CA GLY A 348 -7.91 -26.81 55.42
C GLY A 348 -8.22 -25.67 54.44
N VAL A 349 -8.32 -25.97 53.14
CA VAL A 349 -8.82 -25.04 52.11
C VAL A 349 -9.74 -25.80 51.16
N PRO A 350 -10.93 -25.27 50.82
CA PRO A 350 -11.83 -25.93 49.91
C PRO A 350 -11.22 -25.97 48.50
N GLN A 351 -11.31 -27.13 47.84
CA GLN A 351 -11.03 -27.22 46.42
C GLN A 351 -12.00 -26.30 45.69
N PHE A 352 -11.51 -25.59 44.67
CA PHE A 352 -12.29 -24.68 43.84
C PHE A 352 -12.82 -23.43 44.56
N GLY A 353 -12.45 -23.21 45.81
CA GLY A 353 -12.79 -21.97 46.51
C GLY A 353 -12.11 -20.76 45.88
N ALA A 354 -12.87 -19.69 45.65
CA ALA A 354 -12.32 -18.40 45.27
C ALA A 354 -11.81 -17.71 46.54
N GLY A 355 -10.64 -17.10 46.46
CA GLY A 355 -10.02 -16.43 47.59
C GLY A 355 -9.29 -15.16 47.22
N VAL A 356 -8.95 -14.41 48.26
CA VAL A 356 -8.16 -13.18 48.19
C VAL A 356 -6.91 -13.39 49.03
N TYR A 357 -5.76 -13.21 48.40
CA TYR A 357 -4.47 -13.23 49.03
C TYR A 357 -3.95 -11.79 49.20
N ALA A 358 -3.45 -11.49 50.40
CA ALA A 358 -2.79 -10.24 50.73
C ALA A 358 -1.48 -10.53 51.45
N ARG A 359 -0.46 -9.74 51.12
CA ARG A 359 0.81 -9.69 51.84
C ARG A 359 1.09 -8.27 52.26
N SER A 360 1.42 -8.08 53.53
CA SER A 360 1.86 -6.80 54.09
C SER A 360 3.22 -7.04 54.73
N GLU A 361 4.26 -6.44 54.15
CA GLU A 361 5.66 -6.73 54.51
C GLU A 361 5.94 -8.25 54.50
N ASP A 362 6.23 -8.85 55.65
CA ASP A 362 6.53 -10.27 55.82
C ASP A 362 5.29 -11.12 56.20
N THR A 363 4.12 -10.49 56.38
CA THR A 363 2.89 -11.18 56.80
C THR A 363 2.01 -11.54 55.61
N ASN A 364 1.49 -12.76 55.61
CA ASN A 364 0.74 -13.36 54.52
C ASN A 364 -0.63 -13.79 55.03
N THR A 365 -1.70 -13.41 54.32
CA THR A 365 -3.07 -13.83 54.62
C THR A 365 -3.77 -14.28 53.34
N LEU A 366 -4.43 -15.43 53.39
CA LEU A 366 -5.31 -15.92 52.34
C LEU A 366 -6.67 -16.24 52.94
N ILE A 367 -7.72 -15.64 52.39
CA ILE A 367 -9.12 -15.90 52.77
C ILE A 367 -9.81 -16.57 51.59
N VAL A 368 -10.41 -17.74 51.79
CA VAL A 368 -11.03 -18.56 50.74
C VAL A 368 -12.44 -18.93 51.12
N ALA A 369 -13.40 -18.62 50.24
CA ALA A 369 -14.78 -19.06 50.37
C ALA A 369 -15.00 -20.38 49.62
N SER A 370 -15.61 -21.35 50.29
CA SER A 370 -16.07 -22.58 49.65
C SER A 370 -17.27 -22.29 48.75
N TYR A 371 -17.24 -22.81 47.52
CA TYR A 371 -18.37 -22.69 46.60
C TYR A 371 -19.56 -23.60 46.96
N GLN A 372 -19.36 -24.58 47.85
CA GLN A 372 -20.39 -25.59 48.17
C GLN A 372 -21.31 -25.15 49.31
N ASP A 373 -20.75 -24.52 50.34
CA ASP A 373 -21.42 -24.25 51.61
C ASP A 373 -21.16 -22.83 52.14
N ALA A 374 -20.48 -21.99 51.36
CA ALA A 374 -20.07 -20.63 51.73
C ALA A 374 -19.22 -20.53 53.01
N ASN A 375 -18.66 -21.64 53.49
CA ASN A 375 -17.75 -21.63 54.62
C ASN A 375 -16.44 -20.90 54.26
N LEU A 376 -15.97 -20.07 55.18
CA LEU A 376 -14.81 -19.20 54.97
C LEU A 376 -13.58 -19.76 55.71
N PHE A 377 -12.50 -19.94 54.95
CA PHE A 377 -11.25 -20.53 55.41
C PHE A 377 -10.16 -19.46 55.36
N VAL A 378 -9.34 -19.40 56.41
CA VAL A 378 -8.28 -18.41 56.56
C VAL A 378 -6.96 -19.13 56.75
N LEU A 379 -5.96 -18.71 55.98
CA LEU A 379 -4.59 -19.16 56.11
C LEU A 379 -3.71 -17.95 56.40
N THR A 380 -2.82 -18.09 57.38
CA THR A 380 -1.90 -17.03 57.75
C THR A 380 -0.53 -17.58 58.09
N CYS A 381 0.51 -16.83 57.74
CA CYS A 381 1.88 -17.05 58.20
C CYS A 381 2.68 -15.75 58.02
N ASN A 382 3.85 -15.69 58.62
CA ASN A 382 4.89 -14.78 58.12
C ASN A 382 5.87 -15.55 57.22
N ASP A 383 6.77 -14.84 56.55
CA ASP A 383 7.74 -15.44 55.62
C ASP A 383 8.62 -16.51 56.28
N ASN A 384 9.01 -16.28 57.54
CA ASN A 384 9.81 -17.22 58.34
C ASN A 384 9.03 -18.51 58.71
N SER A 385 7.70 -18.46 58.70
CA SER A 385 6.82 -19.58 59.04
C SER A 385 6.02 -20.09 57.83
N ILE A 386 6.46 -19.81 56.60
CA ILE A 386 5.77 -20.25 55.37
C ILE A 386 5.63 -21.77 55.27
N ASN A 387 6.51 -22.53 55.93
CA ASN A 387 6.43 -23.99 56.03
C ASN A 387 5.49 -24.49 57.15
N ASN A 388 4.92 -23.60 57.97
CA ASN A 388 4.04 -23.88 59.10
C ASN A 388 2.80 -22.97 59.08
N VAL A 389 2.07 -23.01 57.98
CA VAL A 389 0.88 -22.18 57.73
C VAL A 389 -0.21 -22.46 58.76
N LYS A 390 -0.68 -21.40 59.44
CA LYS A 390 -1.82 -21.48 60.35
C LYS A 390 -3.10 -21.47 59.55
N ARG A 391 -4.09 -22.23 60.01
CA ARG A 391 -5.37 -22.44 59.32
C ARG A 391 -6.50 -22.25 60.31
N ASN A 392 -7.54 -21.54 59.89
CA ASN A 392 -8.75 -21.37 60.67
C ASN A 392 -9.98 -21.43 59.76
N VAL A 393 -11.11 -21.88 60.29
CA VAL A 393 -12.41 -21.81 59.62
C VAL A 393 -13.26 -20.82 60.39
N ILE A 394 -13.72 -19.77 59.73
CA ILE A 394 -14.56 -18.76 60.37
C ILE A 394 -15.94 -19.36 60.63
N TRP A 395 -16.41 -19.14 61.85
CA TRP A 395 -17.71 -19.61 62.31
C TRP A 395 -18.81 -18.70 61.79
N GLY A 396 -19.84 -19.30 61.21
CA GLY A 396 -21.01 -18.64 60.67
C GLY A 396 -22.23 -19.54 60.72
N THR A 397 -23.37 -19.05 60.21
CA THR A 397 -24.65 -19.76 60.25
C THR A 397 -24.61 -21.10 59.50
N ALA A 398 -23.70 -21.27 58.54
CA ALA A 398 -23.52 -22.51 57.78
C ALA A 398 -22.80 -23.64 58.54
N ASN A 399 -21.98 -23.31 59.54
CA ASN A 399 -21.13 -24.30 60.25
C ASN A 399 -21.21 -24.24 61.78
N THR A 400 -22.14 -23.46 62.31
CA THR A 400 -22.43 -23.37 63.74
C THR A 400 -23.90 -23.59 64.06
N THR A 401 -24.17 -23.96 65.31
CA THR A 401 -25.49 -24.02 65.92
C THR A 401 -25.43 -23.35 67.29
N VAL A 402 -26.59 -22.97 67.84
CA VAL A 402 -26.69 -22.43 69.20
C VAL A 402 -27.20 -23.56 70.10
N ASP A 403 -26.56 -23.76 71.25
CA ASP A 403 -27.02 -24.73 72.24
C ASP A 403 -28.20 -24.18 73.08
N ALA A 404 -28.75 -25.04 73.95
CA ALA A 404 -29.89 -24.67 74.79
C ALA A 404 -29.60 -23.52 75.78
N ASN A 405 -28.33 -23.25 76.06
CA ASN A 405 -27.88 -22.17 76.93
C ASN A 405 -27.48 -20.90 76.16
N GLY A 406 -27.62 -20.89 74.83
CA GLY A 406 -27.29 -19.74 73.99
C GLY A 406 -25.84 -19.70 73.50
N PHE A 407 -25.01 -20.71 73.77
CA PHE A 407 -23.62 -20.73 73.30
C PHE A 407 -23.51 -21.23 71.86
N ILE A 408 -22.66 -20.58 71.07
CA ILE A 408 -22.32 -21.01 69.72
C ILE A 408 -21.41 -22.23 69.78
N LYS A 409 -21.82 -23.31 69.13
CA LYS A 409 -21.05 -24.54 68.97
C LYS A 409 -20.95 -24.93 67.49
N LYS A 410 -19.98 -25.77 67.14
CA LYS A 410 -19.87 -26.33 65.79
C LYS A 410 -21.16 -27.09 65.45
N ALA A 411 -21.67 -26.92 64.23
CA ALA A 411 -22.80 -27.68 63.74
C ALA A 411 -22.47 -29.19 63.79
N SER A 412 -23.29 -29.96 64.52
CA SER A 412 -23.15 -31.42 64.55
C SER A 412 -23.59 -32.00 63.20
N PRO A 413 -22.93 -33.05 62.66
CA PRO A 413 -23.43 -33.76 61.49
C PRO A 413 -24.85 -34.27 61.74
N ILE A 414 -25.80 -33.99 60.84
CA ILE A 414 -27.13 -34.58 60.91
C ILE A 414 -27.01 -36.05 60.50
N ILE A 415 -26.85 -36.95 61.47
CA ILE A 415 -27.04 -38.38 61.22
C ILE A 415 -28.55 -38.62 61.16
N ARG A 416 -29.08 -38.89 59.96
CA ARG A 416 -30.44 -39.42 59.82
C ARG A 416 -30.44 -40.86 60.35
N LEU A 417 -30.89 -41.05 61.58
CA LEU A 417 -31.27 -42.36 62.10
C LEU A 417 -32.67 -42.70 61.58
N SER A 418 -32.79 -43.24 60.36
CA SER A 418 -34.06 -43.80 59.91
C SER A 418 -33.83 -45.10 59.15
N SER A 419 -33.80 -46.21 59.87
CA SER A 419 -34.55 -47.39 59.44
C SER A 419 -35.93 -47.27 60.08
N ALA A 420 -37.00 -47.33 59.29
CA ALA A 420 -38.36 -47.43 59.82
C ALA A 420 -38.45 -48.59 60.83
N PRO A 421 -39.24 -48.48 61.92
CA PRO A 421 -39.44 -49.60 62.82
C PRO A 421 -40.11 -50.73 62.03
N GLY A 422 -39.53 -51.93 62.05
CA GLY A 422 -40.15 -53.10 61.47
C GLY A 422 -41.49 -53.38 62.14
N LEU A 423 -42.56 -53.51 61.35
CA LEU A 423 -43.78 -54.17 61.78
C LEU A 423 -43.63 -55.64 61.46
N CYS A 424 -43.79 -56.47 62.50
CA CYS A 424 -43.91 -57.92 62.44
C CYS A 424 -45.12 -58.37 61.63
#